data_AF-A0A0K8SNK9-F1
#
_entry.id   AF-A0A0K8SNK9-F1
#
_cell.length_a   1.000
_cell.length_b   1.000
_cell.length_c   1.000
_cell.angle_alpha   90.00
_cell.angle_beta   90.00
_cell.angle_gamma   90.00
#
_symmetry.space_group_name_H-M   'P 1'
#
loop_
_entity.id
_entity.type
_entity.pdbx_description
1 polymer ?
#
loop_
_entity_poly.entity_id
_entity_poly.type
_entity_poly.pdbx_seq_one_letter_code
_entity_poly.pdbx_strand_id
1 'polypeptide(L)'
;MWWLVVVSLCVVAVTGERKKLPAELKVCKRNDPNVNECVKQAIQDAIPRFKDGVPDLGIEQLDPFFLGDIALDKKKHDGSPVDIDLSWNDVVITGIKSA
;
A
#
# COMPACT_ATOMS: atom_id res chain seq x y z
N MET A 1 35.58 20.71 22.50
CA MET A 1 35.13 19.33 22.28
C MET A 1 33.63 19.19 21.97
N TRP A 2 32.76 20.11 22.39
CA TRP A 2 31.32 20.03 22.11
C TRP A 2 30.92 20.43 20.68
N TRP A 3 31.71 21.30 20.04
CA TRP A 3 31.45 21.76 18.67
C TRP A 3 31.47 20.60 17.65
N LEU A 4 32.40 19.64 17.80
CA LEU A 4 32.47 18.47 16.91
C LEU A 4 31.21 17.59 17.02
N VAL A 5 30.62 17.47 18.21
CA VAL A 5 29.39 16.71 18.44
C VAL A 5 28.19 17.41 17.81
N VAL A 6 28.11 18.75 17.92
CA VAL A 6 27.05 19.54 17.30
C VAL A 6 27.11 19.48 15.77
N VAL A 7 28.32 19.55 15.19
CA VAL A 7 28.52 19.42 13.74
C VAL A 7 28.13 18.01 13.26
N SER A 8 28.52 16.97 14.00
CA SER A 8 28.15 15.59 13.68
C SER A 8 26.63 15.38 13.75
N LEU A 9 25.93 15.98 14.71
CA LEU A 9 24.47 15.86 14.86
C LEU A 9 23.71 16.58 13.73
N CYS A 10 24.21 17.74 13.27
CA CYS A 10 23.63 18.48 12.15
C CYS A 10 23.73 17.74 10.81
N VAL A 11 24.82 17.01 10.57
CA VAL A 11 25.01 16.26 9.31
C VAL A 11 23.99 15.13 9.17
N VAL A 12 23.68 14.42 10.26
CA VAL A 12 22.71 13.30 10.24
C VAL A 12 21.27 13.78 9.99
N ALA A 13 20.92 14.99 10.43
CA ALA A 13 19.58 15.54 10.20
C ALA A 13 19.29 15.90 8.74
N VAL A 14 20.33 16.09 7.91
CA VAL A 14 20.19 16.56 6.51
C VAL A 14 20.13 15.39 5.51
N THR A 15 20.66 14.21 5.83
CA THR A 15 20.73 13.07 4.91
C THR A 15 19.49 12.17 4.94
N GLY A 16 18.33 12.69 5.35
CA GLY A 16 17.08 11.96 5.23
C GLY A 16 16.77 11.71 3.75
N GLU A 17 17.07 10.50 3.27
CA GLU A 17 16.74 10.08 1.92
C GLU A 17 15.22 10.09 1.74
N ARG A 18 14.70 11.14 1.11
CA ARG A 18 13.32 11.14 0.65
C ARG A 18 13.26 10.22 -0.56
N LYS A 19 12.74 9.01 -0.38
CA LYS A 19 12.37 8.15 -1.51
C LYS A 19 11.45 8.95 -2.42
N LYS A 20 11.95 9.31 -3.59
CA LYS A 20 11.17 10.05 -4.59
C LYS A 20 10.20 9.06 -5.21
N LEU A 21 8.95 9.49 -5.38
CA LEU A 21 8.00 8.73 -6.17
C LEU A 21 8.56 8.59 -7.60
N PRO A 22 8.38 7.40 -8.24
CA PRO A 22 8.70 7.22 -9.65
C PRO A 22 8.12 8.33 -10.51
N ALA A 23 8.88 8.78 -11.51
CA ALA A 23 8.50 9.91 -12.35
C ALA A 23 7.25 9.63 -13.18
N GLU A 24 6.88 8.37 -13.39
CA GLU A 24 5.68 8.02 -14.14
C GLU A 24 4.39 8.31 -13.36
N LEU A 25 4.45 8.42 -12.02
CA LEU A 25 3.25 8.59 -11.19
C LEU A 25 2.67 10.01 -11.28
N LYS A 26 1.36 10.09 -11.42
CA LYS A 26 0.62 11.35 -11.39
C LYS A 26 0.64 11.93 -9.97
N VAL A 27 1.18 13.14 -9.83
CA VAL A 27 1.23 13.87 -8.55
C VAL A 27 0.10 14.88 -8.48
N CYS A 28 -0.73 14.79 -7.44
CA CYS A 28 -1.83 15.71 -7.19
C CYS A 28 -1.43 16.83 -6.22
N LYS A 29 -1.85 18.06 -6.50
CA LYS A 29 -1.65 19.19 -5.59
C LYS A 29 -2.69 19.15 -4.49
N ARG A 30 -2.26 19.32 -3.23
CA ARG A 30 -3.13 19.23 -2.05
C ARG A 30 -4.23 20.30 -2.00
N ASN A 31 -3.98 21.46 -2.59
CA ASN A 31 -4.92 22.59 -2.64
C ASN A 31 -5.68 22.68 -3.98
N ASP A 32 -5.65 21.62 -4.79
CA ASP A 32 -6.44 21.58 -6.02
C ASP A 32 -7.94 21.46 -5.66
N PRO A 33 -8.82 22.29 -6.24
CA PRO A 33 -10.27 22.18 -5.98
C PRO A 33 -10.86 20.83 -6.41
N ASN A 34 -10.20 20.10 -7.33
CA ASN A 34 -10.59 18.77 -7.80
C ASN A 34 -9.59 17.67 -7.35
N VAL A 35 -9.01 17.81 -6.15
CA VAL A 35 -8.01 16.87 -5.64
C VAL A 35 -8.52 15.42 -5.60
N ASN A 36 -9.81 15.20 -5.35
CA ASN A 36 -10.40 13.86 -5.28
C ASN A 36 -10.36 13.15 -6.64
N GLU A 37 -10.81 13.83 -7.70
CA GLU A 37 -10.74 13.34 -9.07
C GLU A 37 -9.29 13.09 -9.49
N CYS A 38 -8.37 14.00 -9.14
CA CYS A 38 -6.96 13.83 -9.43
C CYS A 38 -6.41 12.56 -8.78
N VAL A 39 -6.65 12.36 -7.48
CA VAL A 39 -6.14 11.22 -6.72
C VAL A 39 -6.76 9.92 -7.24
N LYS A 40 -8.06 9.92 -7.55
CA LYS A 40 -8.73 8.77 -8.18
C LYS A 40 -8.02 8.36 -9.47
N GLN A 41 -7.80 9.31 -10.38
CA GLN A 41 -7.09 9.05 -11.65
C GLN A 41 -5.65 8.60 -11.41
N ALA A 42 -4.95 9.24 -10.46
CA ALA A 42 -3.58 8.86 -10.13
C ALA A 42 -3.47 7.42 -9.64
N ILE A 43 -4.43 6.96 -8.83
CA ILE A 43 -4.50 5.57 -8.35
C ILE A 43 -4.84 4.62 -9.51
N GLN A 44 -5.84 4.95 -10.34
CA GLN A 44 -6.21 4.14 -11.51
C GLN A 44 -5.06 3.97 -12.51
N ASP A 45 -4.25 5.02 -12.70
CA ASP A 45 -3.06 4.97 -13.54
C ASP A 45 -1.90 4.17 -12.89
N ALA A 46 -1.82 4.17 -11.56
CA ALA A 46 -0.74 3.54 -10.80
C ALA A 46 -0.93 2.03 -10.61
N ILE A 47 -2.14 1.58 -10.29
CA ILE A 47 -2.48 0.17 -10.04
C ILE A 47 -1.93 -0.79 -11.12
N PRO A 48 -2.14 -0.59 -12.43
CA PRO A 48 -1.64 -1.52 -13.45
C PRO A 48 -0.11 -1.55 -13.53
N ARG A 49 0.57 -0.47 -13.13
CA ARG A 49 2.04 -0.39 -13.10
C ARG A 49 2.64 -1.09 -11.90
N PHE A 50 1.88 -1.16 -10.81
CA PHE A 50 2.28 -1.84 -9.57
C PHE A 50 1.86 -3.31 -9.55
N LYS A 51 1.27 -3.85 -10.64
CA LYS A 51 0.83 -5.25 -10.70
C LYS A 51 1.92 -6.24 -10.29
N ASP A 52 3.17 -5.96 -10.66
CA ASP A 52 4.34 -6.82 -10.40
C ASP A 52 5.09 -6.43 -9.10
N GLY A 53 4.61 -5.42 -8.38
CA GLY A 53 5.25 -4.85 -7.19
C GLY A 53 6.26 -3.74 -7.51
N VAL A 54 6.71 -3.05 -6.45
CA VAL A 54 7.75 -2.02 -6.48
C VAL A 54 8.67 -2.19 -5.25
N PRO A 55 9.71 -3.04 -5.33
CA PRO A 55 10.56 -3.38 -4.18
C PRO A 55 11.23 -2.16 -3.53
N ASP A 56 11.62 -1.16 -4.32
CA ASP A 56 12.25 0.08 -3.82
C ASP A 56 11.34 0.86 -2.86
N LEU A 57 10.02 0.71 -3.02
CA LEU A 57 9.00 1.32 -2.16
C LEU A 57 8.43 0.34 -1.12
N GLY A 58 8.90 -0.91 -1.10
CA GLY A 58 8.36 -1.96 -0.24
C GLY A 58 6.97 -2.44 -0.66
N ILE A 59 6.62 -2.27 -1.93
CA ILE A 59 5.35 -2.73 -2.49
C ILE A 59 5.57 -4.12 -3.06
N GLU A 60 4.84 -5.11 -2.55
CA GLU A 60 4.86 -6.49 -3.06
C GLU A 60 3.96 -6.63 -4.30
N GLN A 61 3.95 -7.81 -4.91
CA GLN A 61 3.14 -8.10 -6.08
C GLN A 61 1.65 -7.88 -5.78
N LEU A 62 1.02 -7.00 -6.56
CA LEU A 62 -0.38 -6.64 -6.38
C LEU A 62 -1.33 -7.57 -7.13
N ASP A 63 -0.91 -8.15 -8.25
CA ASP A 63 -1.75 -9.05 -9.07
C ASP A 63 -0.90 -10.06 -9.85
N PRO A 64 -0.91 -11.37 -9.48
CA PRO A 64 -1.74 -11.98 -8.44
C PRO A 64 -1.32 -11.56 -7.02
N PHE A 65 -2.31 -11.39 -6.13
CA PHE A 65 -2.09 -11.17 -4.70
C PHE A 65 -2.30 -12.47 -3.92
N PHE A 66 -1.28 -12.90 -3.18
CA PHE A 66 -1.27 -14.15 -2.42
C PHE A 66 -1.67 -13.86 -0.97
N LEU A 67 -2.91 -14.19 -0.62
CA LEU A 67 -3.46 -13.93 0.72
C LEU A 67 -3.21 -15.10 1.69
N GLY A 68 -2.94 -16.30 1.18
CA GLY A 68 -2.72 -17.50 1.99
C GLY A 68 -4.03 -18.09 2.50
N ASP A 69 -3.99 -18.72 3.67
CA ASP A 69 -5.17 -19.37 4.26
C ASP A 69 -6.07 -18.34 4.94
N ILE A 70 -7.35 -18.34 4.60
CA ILE A 70 -8.36 -17.48 5.21
C ILE A 70 -9.44 -18.34 5.84
N ALA A 71 -9.80 -18.02 7.07
CA ALA A 71 -10.99 -18.54 7.73
C ALA A 71 -11.89 -17.36 8.07
N LEU A 72 -13.17 -17.48 7.76
CA LEU A 72 -14.15 -16.50 8.19
C LEU A 72 -14.61 -16.86 9.59
N ASP A 73 -14.05 -16.16 10.58
CA ASP A 73 -14.43 -16.31 11.97
C ASP A 73 -15.91 -15.97 12.17
N LYS A 74 -16.74 -17.00 12.39
CA LYS A 74 -18.09 -16.83 12.90
C LYS A 74 -18.01 -16.65 14.41
N LYS A 75 -18.69 -15.64 14.95
CA LYS A 75 -19.11 -15.68 16.35
C LYS A 75 -20.15 -16.79 16.48
N LYS A 76 -19.72 -18.00 16.82
CA LYS A 76 -20.64 -19.10 17.10
C LYS A 76 -21.57 -18.67 18.24
N HIS A 77 -22.87 -18.91 18.08
CA HIS A 77 -23.93 -18.60 19.05
C HIS A 77 -24.31 -17.11 19.22
N ASP A 78 -24.52 -16.36 18.13
CA ASP A 78 -25.17 -15.03 18.20
C ASP A 78 -26.71 -15.07 18.15
N GLY A 79 -27.31 -16.27 18.09
CA GLY A 79 -28.74 -16.48 17.94
C GLY A 79 -29.23 -16.65 16.49
N SER A 80 -28.32 -16.63 15.51
CA SER A 80 -28.64 -16.90 14.11
C SER A 80 -29.03 -18.38 13.88
N PRO A 81 -30.11 -18.68 13.13
CA PRO A 81 -30.54 -20.06 12.83
C PRO A 81 -29.59 -20.87 11.94
N VAL A 82 -28.55 -20.24 11.39
CA VAL A 82 -27.65 -20.86 10.42
C VAL A 82 -26.20 -20.67 10.87
N ASP A 83 -25.49 -21.79 11.09
CA ASP A 83 -24.04 -21.84 11.30
C ASP A 83 -23.36 -22.21 9.97
N ILE A 84 -22.50 -21.33 9.45
CA ILE A 84 -21.76 -21.57 8.20
C ILE A 84 -20.28 -21.39 8.48
N ASP A 85 -19.53 -22.47 8.50
CA ASP A 85 -18.07 -22.40 8.58
C ASP A 85 -17.48 -22.29 7.18
N LEU A 86 -16.64 -21.28 6.95
CA LEU A 86 -16.04 -21.01 5.64
C LEU A 86 -14.55 -20.81 5.81
N SER A 87 -13.77 -21.71 5.22
CA SER A 87 -12.32 -21.62 5.15
C SER A 87 -11.83 -21.92 3.73
N TRP A 88 -10.75 -21.25 3.35
CA TRP A 88 -10.04 -21.46 2.09
C TRP A 88 -8.55 -21.52 2.37
N ASN A 89 -7.87 -22.38 1.63
CA ASN A 89 -6.42 -22.47 1.67
C ASN A 89 -5.83 -21.83 0.41
N ASP A 90 -4.62 -21.29 0.54
CA ASP A 90 -3.82 -20.76 -0.57
C ASP A 90 -4.60 -19.79 -1.48
N VAL A 91 -5.29 -18.82 -0.88
CA VAL A 91 -6.13 -17.87 -1.62
C VAL A 91 -5.26 -16.96 -2.48
N VAL A 92 -5.57 -16.94 -3.78
CA VAL A 92 -4.94 -16.05 -4.76
C VAL A 92 -6.01 -15.14 -5.35
N ILE A 93 -5.83 -13.83 -5.18
CA ILE A 93 -6.71 -12.80 -5.74
C ILE A 93 -6.10 -12.30 -7.05
N THR A 94 -6.91 -12.25 -8.11
CA THR A 94 -6.49 -11.77 -9.43
C THR A 94 -7.44 -10.70 -9.95
N GLY A 95 -6.97 -9.89 -10.90
CA GLY A 95 -7.79 -8.86 -11.57
C GLY A 95 -7.79 -7.49 -10.89
N ILE A 96 -7.04 -7.31 -9.81
CA ILE A 96 -6.87 -6.01 -9.12
C ILE A 96 -6.29 -4.97 -10.07
N LYS A 97 -5.44 -5.37 -11.02
CA LYS A 97 -4.84 -4.46 -12.01
C LYS A 97 -5.85 -3.74 -12.92
N SER A 98 -7.10 -4.17 -12.93
CA SER A 98 -8.17 -3.68 -13.81
C SER A 98 -9.22 -2.81 -13.09
N ALA A 99 -8.98 -2.43 -11.83
CA ALA A 99 -9.91 -1.66 -10.99
C ALA A 99 -9.96 -0.15 -11.30
#